data_AF-A0A6P6CHR3-F1
#
_entry.id   AF-A0A6P6CHR3-F1
#
_cell.length_a   1.000
_cell.length_b   1.000
_cell.length_c   1.000
_cell.angle_alpha   90.00
_cell.angle_beta   90.00
_cell.angle_gamma   90.00
#
_symmetry.space_group_name_H-M   'P 1'
#
loop_
_entity.id
_entity.type
_entity.pdbx_description
1 polymer ?
#
loop_
_entity_poly.entity_id
_entity_poly.type
_entity_poly.pdbx_seq_one_letter_code
_entity_poly.pdbx_strand_id
1 'polypeptide(L)'
;MEAPPRSHLRQVERAAPGGRSAMSAESVGQGLGPRPGPGSGSESEPLCPEHGQALRWFCCSERRPVCAACAELGGRCQGHRIRPAQERAEELRNKIVDQCERLQLQSASITKYVTEVLPGKNQGVVSTASAVRELVIQRLGLVRSLCETEEQRLLERVHGEEERAHQSILTQRVHWAEALQKLDAIRTSLVDMLTHVDDLQLIQKEQEIFERHRGCAYRREDCQSLPAIVR
;
A
#
# COMPACT_ATOMS: atom_id res chain seq x y z
N MET A 1 -9.02 31.30 -33.13
CA MET A 1 -10.24 31.21 -32.30
C MET A 1 -11.05 30.07 -32.88
N GLU A 2 -11.36 28.96 -32.24
CA GLU A 2 -11.31 28.46 -30.86
C GLU A 2 -11.02 26.94 -30.95
N ALA A 3 -10.27 26.39 -29.99
CA ALA A 3 -10.07 24.95 -29.86
C ALA A 3 -11.10 24.38 -28.87
N PRO A 4 -11.62 23.15 -29.06
CA PRO A 4 -12.51 22.53 -28.08
C PRO A 4 -11.71 21.97 -26.88
N PRO A 5 -12.29 21.94 -25.67
CA PRO A 5 -11.57 21.45 -24.50
C PRO A 5 -11.56 19.91 -24.51
N ARG A 6 -10.35 19.31 -24.55
CA ARG A 6 -10.19 17.87 -24.40
C ARG A 6 -10.12 17.51 -22.92
N SER A 7 -11.18 16.82 -22.49
CA SER A 7 -11.21 15.67 -21.59
C SER A 7 -10.30 15.71 -20.35
N HIS A 8 -10.96 15.83 -19.20
CA HIS A 8 -10.48 15.50 -17.87
C HIS A 8 -9.51 14.31 -17.84
N LEU A 9 -8.23 14.60 -17.59
CA LEU A 9 -7.30 13.66 -17.00
C LEU A 9 -7.93 13.19 -15.68
N ARG A 10 -8.41 11.94 -15.66
CA ARG A 10 -8.68 11.23 -14.41
C ARG A 10 -7.38 11.19 -13.64
N GLN A 11 -7.28 12.01 -12.60
CA GLN A 11 -6.28 11.83 -11.56
C GLN A 11 -6.40 10.40 -11.06
N VAL A 12 -5.35 9.61 -11.28
CA VAL A 12 -5.16 8.38 -10.51
C VAL A 12 -4.86 8.85 -9.10
N GLU A 13 -5.90 8.87 -8.26
CA GLU A 13 -5.76 9.10 -6.82
C GLU A 13 -4.68 8.16 -6.30
N ARG A 14 -3.56 8.75 -5.89
CA ARG A 14 -2.56 8.04 -5.08
C ARG A 14 -3.21 7.78 -3.73
N ALA A 15 -3.81 6.61 -3.57
CA ALA A 15 -4.08 6.06 -2.25
C ALA A 15 -2.72 5.87 -1.55
N ALA A 16 -2.39 6.78 -0.64
CA ALA A 16 -1.31 6.56 0.30
C ALA A 16 -1.65 5.32 1.14
N PRO A 17 -0.73 4.34 1.32
CA PRO A 17 -0.90 3.36 2.36
C PRO A 17 -0.60 4.04 3.70
N GLY A 18 -1.58 4.78 4.19
CA GLY A 18 -1.66 5.26 5.57
C GLY A 18 -1.91 4.10 6.52
N GLY A 19 -1.03 3.12 6.55
CA GLY A 19 -1.00 2.07 7.56
C GLY A 19 -0.36 2.61 8.84
N ARG A 20 -1.01 3.59 9.48
CA ARG A 20 -0.70 3.94 10.87
C ARG A 20 -1.29 2.85 11.76
N SER A 21 -0.56 1.76 11.93
CA SER A 21 -0.73 0.94 13.12
C SER A 21 -0.16 1.73 14.29
N ALA A 22 -0.99 2.58 14.88
CA ALA A 22 -0.82 3.01 16.25
C ALA A 22 -0.93 1.75 17.11
N MET A 23 0.20 1.08 17.34
CA MET A 23 0.30 0.14 18.45
C MET A 23 0.24 1.01 19.69
N SER A 24 -0.96 1.08 20.29
CA SER A 24 -1.15 1.56 21.65
C SER A 24 -0.07 0.91 22.51
N ALA A 25 0.84 1.73 23.03
CA ALA A 25 1.60 1.35 24.19
C ALA A 25 0.57 1.25 25.32
N GLU A 26 0.01 0.05 25.50
CA GLU A 26 -0.65 -0.31 26.76
C GLU A 26 0.46 -0.27 27.81
N SER A 27 0.56 0.88 28.47
CA SER A 27 1.15 1.04 29.76
C SER A 27 0.50 0.01 30.68
N VAL A 28 1.20 -1.11 30.89
CA VAL A 28 0.95 -2.00 32.02
C VAL A 28 1.25 -1.15 33.26
N GLY A 29 0.21 -0.48 33.72
CA GLY A 29 0.18 0.24 34.98
C GLY A 29 0.63 -0.73 36.05
N GLN A 30 1.76 -0.39 36.65
CA GLN A 30 2.33 -1.05 37.81
C GLN A 30 1.23 -1.15 38.87
N GLY A 31 0.79 -2.39 39.14
CA GLY A 31 -0.06 -2.69 40.26
C GLY A 31 0.65 -2.23 41.53
N LEU A 32 0.19 -1.11 42.07
CA LEU A 32 0.56 -0.64 43.40
C LEU A 32 0.22 -1.76 44.39
N GLY A 33 1.25 -2.26 45.07
CA GLY A 33 1.13 -3.37 46.00
C GLY A 33 0.15 -3.08 47.15
N PRO A 34 -0.40 -4.13 47.80
CA PRO A 34 -1.15 -3.95 49.03
C PRO A 34 -0.19 -3.42 50.11
N ARG A 35 -0.47 -2.22 50.63
CA ARG A 35 0.07 -1.76 51.92
C ARG A 35 -0.39 -2.73 53.01
N PRO A 36 0.50 -3.36 53.81
CA PRO A 36 0.12 -3.91 55.09
C PRO A 36 0.00 -2.73 56.07
N GLY A 37 -1.22 -2.39 56.47
CA GLY A 37 -1.43 -1.52 57.63
C GLY A 37 -1.01 -2.26 58.91
N PRO A 38 -0.43 -1.56 59.91
CA PRO A 38 -0.17 -2.15 61.21
C PRO A 38 -1.51 -2.37 61.94
N GLY A 39 -1.67 -3.57 62.48
CA GLY A 39 -2.93 -4.06 63.01
C GLY A 39 -3.40 -3.35 64.28
N SER A 40 -4.69 -3.55 64.56
CA SER A 40 -5.20 -3.61 65.91
C SER A 40 -6.50 -4.42 65.86
N GLY A 41 -6.34 -5.74 65.78
CA GLY A 41 -7.41 -6.69 65.99
C GLY A 41 -6.97 -7.58 67.12
N SER A 42 -7.62 -7.47 68.27
CA SER A 42 -7.55 -8.48 69.32
C SER A 42 -7.94 -9.83 68.70
N GLU A 43 -6.95 -10.63 68.33
CA GLU A 43 -7.18 -11.98 67.83
C GLU A 43 -7.76 -12.79 68.98
N SER A 44 -9.09 -12.89 69.00
CA SER A 44 -9.78 -13.85 69.85
C SER A 44 -9.34 -15.22 69.36
N GLU A 45 -8.60 -15.94 70.20
CA GLU A 45 -8.07 -17.25 69.85
C GLU A 45 -9.23 -18.15 69.38
N PRO A 46 -9.18 -18.73 68.17
CA PRO A 46 -10.32 -19.44 67.62
C PRO A 46 -10.68 -20.62 68.54
N LEU A 47 -11.92 -20.61 69.03
CA LEU A 47 -12.43 -21.57 70.00
C LEU A 47 -13.16 -22.73 69.32
N CYS A 48 -13.11 -23.90 69.94
CA CYS A 48 -13.87 -25.05 69.51
C CYS A 48 -15.36 -24.82 69.79
N PRO A 49 -16.26 -25.00 68.80
CA PRO A 49 -17.69 -24.79 68.99
C PRO A 49 -18.33 -25.79 69.97
N GLU A 50 -17.74 -26.98 70.16
CA GLU A 50 -18.27 -28.02 71.04
C GLU A 50 -17.77 -27.89 72.49
N HIS A 51 -16.56 -27.37 72.70
CA HIS A 51 -15.89 -27.40 74.00
C HIS A 51 -15.49 -26.01 74.53
N GLY A 52 -15.63 -24.95 73.73
CA GLY A 52 -15.25 -23.58 74.08
C GLY A 52 -13.74 -23.37 74.31
N GLN A 53 -12.90 -24.36 74.00
CA GLN A 53 -11.44 -24.32 74.21
C GLN A 53 -10.68 -23.92 72.95
N ALA A 54 -9.51 -23.31 73.11
CA ALA A 54 -8.65 -22.88 72.00
C ALA A 54 -8.23 -24.02 71.06
N LEU A 55 -8.28 -23.76 69.75
CA LEU A 55 -7.93 -24.70 68.69
C LEU A 55 -6.41 -24.78 68.44
N ARG A 56 -5.66 -25.26 69.43
CA ARG A 56 -4.18 -25.31 69.39
C ARG A 56 -3.58 -26.55 68.70
N TRP A 57 -4.41 -27.53 68.35
CA TRP A 57 -3.99 -28.81 67.77
C TRP A 57 -4.52 -28.96 66.35
N PHE A 58 -3.86 -29.78 65.52
CA PHE A 58 -4.29 -30.11 64.17
C PHE A 58 -4.41 -31.63 64.02
N CYS A 59 -5.61 -32.08 63.67
CA CYS A 59 -5.89 -33.49 63.38
C CYS A 59 -5.51 -33.79 61.92
N CYS A 60 -4.50 -34.64 61.70
CA CYS A 60 -4.01 -34.96 60.36
C CYS A 60 -5.00 -35.80 59.55
N SER A 61 -5.78 -36.66 60.22
CA SER A 61 -6.79 -37.52 59.59
C SER A 61 -7.96 -36.68 59.06
N GLU A 62 -8.46 -35.75 59.88
CA GLU A 62 -9.61 -34.89 59.57
C GLU A 62 -9.22 -33.57 58.88
N ARG A 63 -7.92 -33.31 58.76
CA ARG A 63 -7.32 -32.09 58.18
C ARG A 63 -7.89 -30.78 58.71
N ARG A 64 -8.18 -30.71 60.01
CA ARG A 64 -8.76 -29.52 60.66
C ARG A 64 -8.12 -29.24 62.02
N PRO A 65 -8.13 -27.97 62.46
CA PRO A 65 -7.72 -27.62 63.81
C PRO A 65 -8.75 -28.12 64.85
N VAL A 66 -8.27 -28.53 66.02
CA VAL A 66 -9.05 -29.12 67.13
C VAL A 66 -8.53 -28.58 68.48
N CYS A 67 -9.37 -28.59 69.52
CA CYS A 67 -8.95 -28.23 70.89
C CYS A 67 -8.41 -29.44 71.65
N ALA A 68 -7.89 -29.22 72.87
CA ALA A 68 -7.35 -30.29 73.72
C ALA A 68 -8.40 -31.38 74.03
N ALA A 69 -9.62 -31.00 74.44
CA ALA A 69 -10.70 -31.96 74.71
C ALA A 69 -11.07 -32.84 73.48
N CYS A 70 -10.96 -32.30 72.26
CA CYS A 70 -11.18 -33.11 71.04
C CYS A 70 -10.07 -34.14 70.80
N ALA A 71 -8.86 -33.86 71.28
CA ALA A 71 -7.65 -34.65 71.05
C ALA A 71 -7.40 -35.71 72.14
N GLU A 72 -7.95 -35.51 73.34
CA GLU A 72 -7.79 -36.39 74.50
C GLU A 72 -8.72 -37.63 74.46
N LEU A 73 -8.56 -38.51 75.44
CA LEU A 73 -9.34 -39.76 75.60
C LEU A 73 -10.84 -39.45 75.75
N GLY A 74 -11.67 -40.04 74.88
CA GLY A 74 -13.11 -39.77 74.81
C GLY A 74 -13.50 -38.62 73.86
N GLY A 75 -12.53 -37.93 73.25
CA GLY A 75 -12.76 -36.92 72.24
C GLY A 75 -12.99 -37.47 70.83
N ARG A 76 -13.62 -36.67 69.96
CA ARG A 76 -13.94 -37.01 68.56
C ARG A 76 -12.74 -37.34 67.66
N CYS A 77 -11.51 -37.07 68.09
CA CYS A 77 -10.29 -37.41 67.35
C CYS A 77 -9.40 -38.40 68.12
N GLN A 78 -10.00 -39.20 69.02
CA GLN A 78 -9.30 -40.26 69.72
C GLN A 78 -8.65 -41.25 68.74
N GLY A 79 -7.36 -41.53 68.94
CA GLY A 79 -6.59 -42.43 68.08
C GLY A 79 -6.18 -41.84 66.72
N HIS A 80 -6.55 -40.59 66.42
CA HIS A 80 -6.07 -39.90 65.21
C HIS A 80 -4.65 -39.36 65.40
N ARG A 81 -3.94 -39.14 64.29
CA ARG A 81 -2.63 -38.48 64.33
C ARG A 81 -2.81 -36.98 64.55
N ILE A 82 -2.55 -36.51 65.76
CA ILE A 82 -2.68 -35.11 66.16
C ILE A 82 -1.31 -34.53 66.43
N ARG A 83 -1.11 -33.27 66.04
CA ARG A 83 0.12 -32.50 66.27
C ARG A 83 -0.22 -31.04 66.57
N PRO A 84 0.70 -30.22 67.10
CA PRO A 84 0.46 -28.80 67.29
C PRO A 84 0.02 -28.12 65.98
N ALA A 85 -1.00 -27.26 66.05
CA ALA A 85 -1.48 -26.51 64.88
C ALA A 85 -0.39 -25.58 64.34
N GLN A 86 0.48 -25.06 65.21
CA GLN A 86 1.63 -24.25 64.85
C GLN A 86 2.59 -24.99 63.90
N GLU A 87 2.94 -26.25 64.20
CA GLU A 87 3.82 -27.07 63.36
C GLU A 87 3.24 -27.27 61.95
N ARG A 88 1.92 -27.53 61.86
CA ARG A 88 1.24 -27.63 60.56
C ARG A 88 1.23 -26.29 59.81
N ALA A 89 1.02 -25.19 60.53
CA ALA A 89 1.03 -23.86 59.93
C ALA A 89 2.43 -23.50 59.40
N GLU A 90 3.50 -23.88 60.11
CA GLU A 90 4.89 -23.72 59.65
C GLU A 90 5.17 -24.51 58.37
N GLU A 91 4.77 -25.78 58.30
CA GLU A 91 4.86 -26.56 57.05
C GLU A 91 4.14 -25.91 55.88
N LEU A 92 2.94 -25.36 56.12
CA LEU A 92 2.15 -24.73 55.08
C LEU A 92 2.79 -23.41 54.64
N ARG A 93 3.28 -22.59 55.58
CA ARG A 93 4.02 -21.37 55.29
C ARG A 93 5.25 -21.67 54.43
N ASN A 94 6.03 -22.70 54.77
CA ASN A 94 7.19 -23.11 53.97
C ASN A 94 6.79 -23.50 52.55
N LYS A 95 5.71 -24.29 52.39
CA LYS A 95 5.20 -24.65 51.05
C LYS A 95 4.73 -23.45 50.23
N ILE A 96 4.14 -22.45 50.88
CA ILE A 96 3.73 -21.20 50.24
C ILE A 96 4.96 -20.42 49.81
N VAL A 97 5.99 -20.33 50.65
CA VAL A 97 7.28 -19.71 50.30
C VAL A 97 7.89 -20.38 49.07
N ASP A 98 7.98 -21.72 49.05
CA ASP A 98 8.48 -22.46 47.88
C ASP A 98 7.67 -22.18 46.60
N GLN A 99 6.35 -22.03 46.72
CA GLN A 99 5.47 -21.68 45.59
C GLN A 99 5.74 -20.25 45.11
N CYS A 100 5.87 -19.30 46.03
CA CYS A 100 6.17 -17.91 45.73
C CYS A 100 7.53 -17.78 45.01
N GLU A 101 8.56 -18.48 45.48
CA GLU A 101 9.88 -18.47 44.83
C GLU A 101 9.81 -19.00 43.39
N ARG A 102 9.08 -20.09 43.15
CA ARG A 102 8.86 -20.61 41.79
C ARG A 102 8.14 -19.61 40.90
N LEU A 103 7.08 -18.97 41.41
CA LEU A 103 6.34 -17.95 40.66
C LEU A 103 7.20 -16.73 40.37
N GLN A 104 8.05 -16.30 41.30
CA GLN A 104 9.01 -15.22 41.10
C GLN A 104 10.00 -15.55 39.97
N LEU A 105 10.56 -16.77 39.96
CA LEU A 105 11.46 -17.22 38.88
C LEU A 105 10.77 -17.26 37.52
N GLN A 106 9.53 -17.74 37.47
CA GLN A 106 8.74 -17.75 36.23
C GLN A 106 8.44 -16.33 35.74
N SER A 107 8.02 -15.44 36.64
CA SER A 107 7.76 -14.03 36.33
C SER A 107 9.01 -13.32 35.81
N ALA A 108 10.17 -13.53 36.44
CA ALA A 108 11.44 -12.99 35.99
C ALA A 108 11.83 -13.51 34.59
N SER A 109 11.61 -14.80 34.32
CA SER A 109 11.89 -15.41 33.01
C SER A 109 11.00 -14.85 31.91
N ILE A 110 9.69 -14.70 32.18
CA ILE A 110 8.74 -14.09 31.25
C ILE A 110 9.13 -12.63 30.99
N THR A 111 9.41 -11.88 32.06
CA THR A 111 9.82 -10.47 31.96
C THR A 111 11.05 -10.34 31.08
N LYS A 112 12.08 -11.14 31.32
CA LYS A 112 13.30 -11.19 30.51
C LYS A 112 13.00 -11.46 29.04
N TYR A 113 12.16 -12.45 28.73
CA TYR A 113 11.81 -12.77 27.35
C TYR A 113 11.06 -11.61 26.67
N VAL A 114 10.13 -10.97 27.39
CA VAL A 114 9.36 -9.82 26.89
C VAL A 114 10.26 -8.60 26.66
N THR A 115 11.24 -8.35 27.52
CA THR A 115 12.10 -7.16 27.43
C THR A 115 13.28 -7.35 26.48
N GLU A 116 13.84 -8.56 26.38
CA GLU A 116 15.08 -8.80 25.64
C GLU A 116 14.84 -9.46 24.28
N VAL A 117 13.84 -10.36 24.16
CA VAL A 117 13.68 -11.19 22.95
C VAL A 117 12.59 -10.65 22.03
N LEU A 118 11.41 -10.33 22.56
CA LEU A 118 10.29 -9.84 21.75
C LEU A 118 10.60 -8.56 20.95
N PRO A 119 11.32 -7.55 21.49
CA PRO A 119 11.62 -6.34 20.74
C PRO A 119 12.51 -6.63 19.52
N GLY A 120 13.50 -7.52 19.67
CA GLY A 120 14.36 -7.95 18.57
C GLY A 120 13.58 -8.67 17.47
N LYS A 121 12.66 -9.57 17.83
CA LYS A 121 11.78 -10.24 16.87
C LYS A 121 10.87 -9.24 16.13
N ASN A 122 10.25 -8.32 16.86
CA ASN A 122 9.39 -7.31 16.28
C ASN A 122 10.17 -6.39 15.33
N GLN A 123 11.35 -5.94 15.75
CA GLN A 123 12.24 -5.13 14.91
C GLN A 123 12.67 -5.86 13.63
N GLY A 124 12.97 -7.16 13.72
CA GLY A 124 13.29 -8.00 12.56
C GLY A 124 12.14 -8.07 11.55
N VAL A 125 10.90 -8.28 12.03
CA VAL A 125 9.70 -8.27 11.17
C VAL A 125 9.51 -6.91 10.52
N VAL A 126 9.58 -5.82 11.30
CA VAL A 126 9.41 -4.45 10.78
C VAL A 126 10.48 -4.11 9.74
N SER A 127 11.75 -4.43 10.01
CA SER A 127 12.88 -4.18 9.12
C SER A 127 12.76 -4.95 7.80
N THR A 128 12.44 -6.24 7.89
CA THR A 128 12.23 -7.08 6.70
C THR A 128 11.06 -6.55 5.87
N ALA A 129 9.94 -6.22 6.51
CA ALA A 129 8.78 -5.67 5.83
C ALA A 129 9.08 -4.31 5.18
N SER A 130 9.88 -3.44 5.83
CA SER A 130 10.31 -2.19 5.20
C SER A 130 11.20 -2.40 3.99
N ALA A 131 12.15 -3.35 4.06
CA ALA A 131 13.03 -3.65 2.94
C ALA A 131 12.26 -4.19 1.73
N VAL A 132 11.30 -5.08 1.96
CA VAL A 132 10.43 -5.60 0.89
C VAL A 132 9.55 -4.50 0.29
N ARG A 133 8.95 -3.63 1.12
CA ARG A 133 8.17 -2.49 0.62
C ARG A 133 9.00 -1.58 -0.27
N GLU A 134 10.19 -1.22 0.18
CA GLU A 134 11.09 -0.35 -0.57
C GLU A 134 11.51 -0.98 -1.90
N LEU A 135 11.82 -2.28 -1.90
CA LEU A 135 12.14 -3.01 -3.12
C LEU A 135 10.98 -2.99 -4.13
N VAL A 136 9.74 -3.19 -3.67
CA VAL A 136 8.54 -3.12 -4.52
C VAL A 136 8.38 -1.72 -5.12
N ILE A 137 8.54 -0.67 -4.30
CA ILE A 137 8.47 0.72 -4.76
C ILE A 137 9.52 0.99 -5.84
N GLN A 138 10.77 0.59 -5.62
CA GLN A 138 11.86 0.79 -6.58
C GLN A 138 11.62 0.06 -7.89
N ARG A 139 11.21 -1.22 -7.84
CA ARG A 139 10.97 -2.03 -9.04
C ARG A 139 9.81 -1.50 -9.87
N LEU A 140 8.70 -1.14 -9.23
CA LEU A 140 7.56 -0.56 -9.93
C LEU A 140 7.83 0.87 -10.40
N GLY A 141 8.67 1.62 -9.68
CA GLY A 141 9.16 2.93 -10.10
C GLY A 141 9.94 2.84 -11.41
N LEU A 142 10.86 1.88 -11.53
CA LEU A 142 11.61 1.63 -12.77
C LEU A 142 10.71 1.26 -13.94
N VAL A 143 9.74 0.36 -13.73
CA VAL A 143 8.80 -0.01 -14.79
C VAL A 143 8.03 1.22 -15.27
N ARG A 144 7.57 2.07 -14.35
CA ARG A 144 6.86 3.30 -14.69
C ARG A 144 7.73 4.25 -15.51
N SER A 145 8.97 4.50 -15.10
CA SER A 145 9.85 5.41 -15.84
C SER A 145 10.17 4.90 -17.25
N LEU A 146 10.30 3.57 -17.42
CA LEU A 146 10.49 2.96 -18.74
C LEU A 146 9.26 3.16 -19.63
N CYS A 147 8.06 2.95 -19.07
CA CYS A 147 6.81 3.21 -19.81
C CYS A 147 6.67 4.68 -20.20
N GLU A 148 6.93 5.62 -19.28
CA GLU A 148 6.86 7.06 -19.55
C GLU A 148 7.87 7.47 -20.64
N THR A 149 9.07 6.91 -20.62
CA THR A 149 10.10 7.17 -21.64
C THR A 149 9.67 6.63 -23.01
N GLU A 150 9.12 5.41 -23.04
CA GLU A 150 8.68 4.79 -24.29
C GLU A 150 7.44 5.49 -24.86
N GLU A 151 6.52 5.92 -24.01
CA GLU A 151 5.37 6.75 -24.40
C GLU A 151 5.85 8.04 -25.08
N GLN A 152 6.77 8.77 -24.45
CA GLN A 152 7.32 9.99 -25.02
C GLN A 152 8.02 9.75 -26.36
N ARG A 153 8.82 8.68 -26.47
CA ARG A 153 9.49 8.28 -27.72
C ARG A 153 8.49 8.00 -28.84
N LEU A 154 7.39 7.32 -28.54
CA LEU A 154 6.35 7.00 -29.52
C LEU A 154 5.59 8.26 -29.95
N LEU A 155 5.27 9.14 -29.00
CA LEU A 155 4.61 10.42 -29.30
C LEU A 155 5.47 11.31 -30.21
N GLU A 156 6.77 11.40 -29.95
CA GLU A 156 7.72 12.14 -30.81
C GLU A 156 7.79 11.56 -32.22
N ARG A 157 7.75 10.22 -32.36
CA ARG A 157 7.73 9.58 -33.68
C ARG A 157 6.45 9.91 -34.45
N VAL A 158 5.29 9.82 -33.79
CA VAL A 158 3.99 10.17 -34.38
C VAL A 158 3.99 11.64 -34.82
N HIS A 159 4.48 12.53 -33.97
CA HIS A 159 4.55 13.95 -34.31
C HIS A 159 5.44 14.22 -35.53
N GLY A 160 6.63 13.63 -35.58
CA GLY A 160 7.52 13.79 -36.74
C GLY A 160 6.97 13.18 -38.03
N GLU A 161 6.14 12.14 -37.96
CA GLU A 161 5.39 11.61 -39.10
C GLU A 161 4.27 12.56 -39.56
N GLU A 162 3.52 13.11 -38.60
CA GLU A 162 2.49 14.12 -38.87
C GLU A 162 3.08 15.35 -39.57
N GLU A 163 4.16 15.91 -39.05
CA GLU A 163 4.84 17.07 -39.63
C GLU A 163 5.33 16.79 -41.05
N ARG A 164 5.95 15.62 -41.27
CA ARG A 164 6.43 15.23 -42.60
C ARG A 164 5.28 15.09 -43.60
N ALA A 165 4.19 14.45 -43.20
CA ALA A 165 3.00 14.32 -44.05
C ALA A 165 2.37 15.68 -44.35
N HIS A 166 2.25 16.53 -43.32
CA HIS A 166 1.74 17.89 -43.46
C HIS A 166 2.58 18.70 -44.45
N GLN A 167 3.91 18.68 -44.29
CA GLN A 167 4.81 19.44 -45.16
C GLN A 167 4.74 18.94 -46.60
N SER A 168 4.68 17.62 -46.82
CA SER A 168 4.49 17.04 -48.15
C SER A 168 3.19 17.54 -48.80
N ILE A 169 2.09 17.59 -48.06
CA ILE A 169 0.80 18.08 -48.56
C ILE A 169 0.89 19.57 -48.93
N LEU A 170 1.52 20.40 -48.09
CA LEU A 170 1.70 21.82 -48.39
C LEU A 170 2.51 22.04 -49.67
N THR A 171 3.63 21.32 -49.83
CA THR A 171 4.44 21.40 -51.06
C THR A 171 3.64 20.95 -52.28
N GLN A 172 2.88 19.85 -52.18
CA GLN A 172 2.00 19.39 -53.26
C GLN A 172 0.93 20.44 -53.60
N ARG A 173 0.31 21.09 -52.61
CA ARG A 173 -0.70 22.14 -52.83
C ARG A 173 -0.13 23.31 -53.63
N VAL A 174 1.07 23.78 -53.29
CA VAL A 174 1.74 24.87 -54.02
C VAL A 174 2.01 24.43 -55.47
N HIS A 175 2.62 23.25 -55.66
CA HIS A 175 2.90 22.71 -56.98
C HIS A 175 1.64 22.60 -57.86
N TRP A 176 0.55 22.08 -57.31
CA TRP A 176 -0.71 21.94 -58.05
C TRP A 176 -1.42 23.26 -58.29
N ALA A 177 -1.31 24.23 -57.38
CA ALA A 177 -1.83 25.59 -57.61
C ALA A 177 -1.11 26.27 -58.78
N GLU A 178 0.22 26.14 -58.86
CA GLU A 178 1.01 26.65 -59.99
C GLU A 178 0.65 25.97 -61.31
N ALA A 179 0.45 24.64 -61.29
CA ALA A 179 0.01 23.89 -62.47
C ALA A 179 -1.37 24.36 -62.97
N LEU A 180 -2.32 24.55 -62.05
CA LEU A 180 -3.65 25.11 -62.37
C LEU A 180 -3.54 26.52 -62.94
N GLN A 181 -2.70 27.39 -62.38
CA GLN A 181 -2.50 28.74 -62.88
C GLN A 181 -1.94 28.74 -64.32
N LYS A 182 -1.00 27.84 -64.64
CA LYS A 182 -0.46 27.68 -66.00
C LYS A 182 -1.53 27.24 -66.98
N LEU A 183 -2.34 26.25 -66.61
CA LEU A 183 -3.48 25.80 -67.43
C LEU A 183 -4.49 26.92 -67.66
N ASP A 184 -4.79 27.70 -66.62
CA ASP A 184 -5.72 28.82 -66.72
C ASP A 184 -5.19 29.95 -67.62
N ALA A 185 -3.90 30.26 -67.53
CA ALA A 185 -3.25 31.23 -68.41
C ALA A 185 -3.30 30.80 -69.89
N ILE A 186 -3.03 29.52 -70.17
CA ILE A 186 -3.12 28.97 -71.53
C ILE A 186 -4.58 29.03 -72.01
N ARG A 187 -5.53 28.58 -71.20
CA ARG A 187 -6.97 28.65 -71.51
C ARG A 187 -7.39 30.09 -71.83
N THR A 188 -7.01 31.05 -70.98
CA THR A 188 -7.35 32.46 -71.16
C THR A 188 -6.76 33.02 -72.45
N SER A 189 -5.49 32.71 -72.76
CA SER A 189 -4.87 33.11 -74.02
C SER A 189 -5.53 32.49 -75.25
N LEU A 190 -5.92 31.21 -75.19
CA LEU A 190 -6.66 30.55 -76.28
C LEU A 190 -8.04 31.19 -76.48
N VAL A 191 -8.77 31.49 -75.40
CA VAL A 191 -10.07 32.18 -75.46
C VAL A 191 -9.90 33.59 -76.05
N ASP A 192 -8.90 34.35 -75.61
CA ASP A 192 -8.59 35.68 -76.14
C ASP A 192 -8.31 35.64 -77.66
N MET A 193 -7.53 34.65 -78.11
CA MET A 193 -7.31 34.44 -79.55
C MET A 193 -8.60 34.08 -80.29
N LEU A 194 -9.46 33.23 -79.72
CA LEU A 194 -10.76 32.89 -80.31
C LEU A 194 -11.73 34.09 -80.38
N THR A 195 -11.64 35.05 -79.47
CA THR A 195 -12.56 36.20 -79.42
C THR A 195 -12.08 37.41 -80.23
N HIS A 196 -10.77 37.56 -80.42
CA HIS A 196 -10.19 38.80 -80.96
C HIS A 196 -9.34 38.66 -82.22
N VAL A 197 -8.97 37.44 -82.63
CA VAL A 197 -8.16 37.20 -83.84
C VAL A 197 -9.08 36.81 -85.01
N ASP A 198 -8.81 37.34 -86.21
CA ASP A 198 -9.56 36.97 -87.42
C ASP A 198 -9.19 35.56 -87.94
N ASP A 199 -10.05 35.00 -88.80
CA ASP A 199 -9.92 33.63 -89.29
C ASP A 199 -8.59 33.36 -90.02
N LEU A 200 -8.06 34.34 -90.78
CA LEU A 200 -6.82 34.18 -91.52
C LEU A 200 -5.60 34.16 -90.59
N GLN A 201 -5.58 35.05 -89.59
CA GLN A 201 -4.54 35.09 -88.56
C GLN A 201 -4.59 33.88 -87.62
N LEU A 202 -5.77 33.33 -87.36
CA LEU A 202 -5.95 32.13 -86.54
C LEU A 202 -5.37 30.90 -87.24
N ILE A 203 -5.62 30.75 -88.55
CA ILE A 203 -5.05 29.66 -89.38
C ILE A 203 -3.52 29.77 -89.43
N GLN A 204 -2.97 30.98 -89.55
CA GLN A 204 -1.51 31.19 -89.54
C GLN A 204 -0.85 30.77 -88.22
N LYS A 205 -1.59 30.80 -87.11
CA LYS A 205 -1.11 30.44 -85.75
C LYS A 205 -1.45 29.01 -85.32
N GLU A 206 -1.98 28.18 -86.21
CA GLU A 206 -2.44 26.82 -85.90
C GLU A 206 -1.37 25.98 -85.17
N GLN A 207 -0.13 25.99 -85.66
CA GLN A 207 0.98 25.23 -85.07
C GLN A 207 1.29 25.69 -83.62
N GLU A 208 1.25 26.99 -83.38
CA GLU A 208 1.50 27.63 -82.08
C GLU A 208 0.42 27.27 -81.05
N ILE A 209 -0.83 27.11 -81.51
CA ILE A 209 -1.98 26.69 -80.69
C ILE A 209 -1.82 25.22 -80.25
N PHE A 210 -1.46 24.33 -81.18
CA PHE A 210 -1.31 22.90 -80.88
C PHE A 210 -0.09 22.58 -80.02
N GLU A 211 0.99 23.34 -80.12
CA GLU A 211 2.18 23.17 -79.27
C GLU A 211 1.91 23.55 -77.81
N ARG A 212 1.14 24.61 -77.56
CA ARG A 212 0.72 25.03 -76.22
C ARG A 212 -0.14 23.99 -75.51
N HIS A 213 -1.01 23.30 -76.26
CA HIS A 213 -1.83 22.22 -75.71
C HIS A 213 -0.99 20.97 -75.36
N ARG A 214 0.02 20.63 -76.18
CA ARG A 214 0.84 19.43 -75.98
C ARG A 214 1.75 19.49 -74.75
N GLY A 215 2.13 20.69 -74.29
CA GLY A 215 3.01 20.88 -73.14
C GLY A 215 2.38 20.64 -71.76
N CYS A 216 1.08 20.35 -71.67
CA CYS A 216 0.32 20.38 -70.41
C CYS A 216 -0.29 19.03 -69.98
N ALA A 217 0.29 17.90 -70.40
CA ALA A 217 -0.22 16.57 -70.06
C ALA A 217 0.02 16.24 -68.55
N TYR A 218 -0.92 16.64 -67.69
CA TYR A 218 -1.00 16.19 -66.30
C TYR A 218 -1.95 14.99 -66.20
N ARG A 219 -1.49 13.84 -65.66
CA ARG A 219 -2.34 12.65 -65.48
C ARG A 219 -3.05 12.68 -64.13
N ARG A 220 -4.26 12.12 -64.08
CA ARG A 220 -5.06 11.96 -62.85
C ARG A 220 -4.32 11.10 -61.79
N GLU A 221 -3.43 10.22 -62.25
CA GLU A 221 -2.56 9.37 -61.42
C GLU A 221 -1.50 10.17 -60.66
N ASP A 222 -1.03 11.29 -61.22
CA ASP A 222 -0.06 12.17 -60.58
C ASP A 222 -0.64 12.86 -59.33
N CYS A 223 -1.97 12.97 -59.24
CA CYS A 223 -2.69 13.51 -58.09
C CYS A 223 -2.90 12.50 -56.93
N GLN A 224 -2.67 11.20 -57.14
CA GLN A 224 -2.99 10.15 -56.17
C GLN A 224 -1.79 9.65 -55.36
N SER A 225 -0.57 10.13 -55.63
CA SER A 225 0.60 9.85 -54.80
C SER A 225 0.59 10.70 -53.53
N LEU A 226 -0.44 10.51 -52.70
CA LEU A 226 -0.34 10.87 -51.28
C LEU A 226 0.63 9.87 -50.65
N PRO A 227 1.60 10.32 -49.83
CA PRO A 227 2.37 9.39 -49.02
C PRO A 227 1.38 8.58 -48.19
N ALA A 228 1.43 7.26 -48.34
CA ALA A 228 0.60 6.34 -47.57
C ALA A 228 0.77 6.68 -46.08
N ILE A 229 -0.29 7.19 -45.47
CA ILE A 229 -0.36 7.39 -44.02
C ILE A 229 -0.45 5.98 -43.42
N VAL A 230 0.70 5.52 -42.90
CA VAL A 230 0.91 4.46 -41.90
C VAL A 230 0.43 3.03 -42.26
N ARG A 231 1.40 2.11 -42.37
CA ARG A 231 1.24 0.70 -41.97
C ARG A 231 1.96 0.49 -40.65
#